data_AF-A0A3D5SPH0-F1
#
_entry.id   AF-A0A3D5SPH0-F1
#
_cell.length_a   1.000
_cell.length_b   1.000
_cell.length_c   1.000
_cell.angle_alpha   90.00
_cell.angle_beta   90.00
_cell.angle_gamma   90.00
#
_symmetry.space_group_name_H-M   'P 1'
#
loop_
_entity.id
_entity.type
_entity.pdbx_description
1 polymer ?
#
loop_
_entity_poly.entity_id
_entity_poly.type
_entity_poly.pdbx_seq_one_letter_code
_entity_poly.pdbx_strand_id
1 'polypeptide(L)'
;FWTTNITSCGANASCIAAKRVDTSAAFFLSIEFQETSGNVLRTQRVAFGRQSNDQFTRVPYLQFMRDTRQIGQGVIIGQPGADALLEANKAFYAEQTVLTAEFTSRFPPAPGAVYVDALFASAGVTPTAAERTAAINAFGAGGTTGRIAALRSVVDSGSVRTAEANPSFVLAEYYGYLRRNPTDAPDFNDAGYQFWLTKLNSFGGDFRSSDMVKSFISSGEYRVRFGTP
;
A
#
# COMPACT_ATOMS: atom_id res chain seq x y z
N PHE A 1 18.24 13.85 0.51
CA PHE A 1 17.22 14.02 1.57
C PHE A 1 17.42 13.00 2.70
N TRP A 2 17.21 11.70 2.46
CA TRP A 2 17.23 10.64 3.48
C TRP A 2 18.48 10.64 4.37
N THR A 3 19.67 10.62 3.76
CA THR A 3 20.96 10.64 4.49
C THR A 3 21.12 11.92 5.31
N THR A 4 20.86 13.08 4.69
CA THR A 4 21.00 14.40 5.32
C THR A 4 20.13 14.55 6.56
N ASN A 5 18.92 13.96 6.55
CA ASN A 5 18.01 14.05 7.67
C ASN A 5 18.58 13.40 8.94
N ILE A 6 19.40 12.35 8.79
CA ILE A 6 20.08 11.66 9.90
C ILE A 6 21.43 12.32 10.21
N THR A 7 22.26 12.60 9.19
CA THR A 7 23.62 13.11 9.40
C THR A 7 23.65 14.52 9.99
N SER A 8 22.57 15.29 9.84
CA SER A 8 22.41 16.59 10.50
C SER A 8 22.49 16.54 12.04
N CYS A 9 22.32 15.37 12.65
CA CYS A 9 22.44 15.18 14.11
C CYS A 9 23.89 15.15 14.63
N GLY A 10 24.91 15.11 13.77
CA GLY A 10 26.30 14.95 14.19
C GLY A 10 26.50 13.68 15.02
N ALA A 11 27.05 13.79 16.23
CA ALA A 11 27.29 12.68 17.16
C ALA A 11 26.18 12.46 18.21
N ASN A 12 25.07 13.21 18.15
CA ASN A 12 24.01 13.11 19.16
C ASN A 12 23.18 11.82 18.94
N ALA A 13 23.43 10.81 19.78
CA ALA A 13 22.79 9.49 19.68
C ALA A 13 21.24 9.54 19.76
N SER A 14 20.68 10.36 20.65
CA SER A 14 19.23 10.51 20.79
C SER A 14 18.60 11.15 19.55
N CYS A 15 19.26 12.15 18.98
CA CYS A 15 18.85 12.78 17.73
C CYS A 15 18.89 11.77 16.57
N ILE A 16 19.98 11.02 16.44
CA ILE A 16 20.14 9.99 15.41
C ILE A 16 19.02 8.95 15.51
N ALA A 17 18.71 8.46 16.71
CA ALA A 17 17.65 7.48 16.93
C ALA A 17 16.28 8.03 16.49
N ALA A 18 15.93 9.25 16.90
CA ALA A 18 14.68 9.90 16.49
C ALA A 18 14.62 10.11 14.97
N LYS A 19 15.71 10.59 14.36
CA LYS A 19 15.78 10.83 12.91
C LYS A 19 15.72 9.55 12.09
N ARG A 20 16.18 8.41 12.61
CA ARG A 20 16.03 7.11 11.95
C ARG A 20 14.56 6.69 11.88
N VAL A 21 13.84 6.83 12.98
CA VAL A 21 12.38 6.59 13.03
C VAL A 21 11.66 7.50 12.05
N ASP A 22 11.95 8.81 12.08
CA ASP A 22 11.32 9.78 11.19
C ASP A 22 11.62 9.54 9.71
N THR A 23 12.87 9.23 9.38
CA THR A 23 13.32 8.98 8.00
C THR A 23 12.69 7.71 7.44
N SER A 24 12.57 6.67 8.28
CA SER A 24 11.89 5.43 7.97
C SER A 24 10.40 5.65 7.67
N ALA A 25 9.68 6.28 8.61
CA ALA A 25 8.25 6.54 8.46
C ALA A 25 7.99 7.43 7.23
N ALA A 26 8.83 8.44 7.01
CA ALA A 26 8.71 9.35 5.88
C ALA A 26 8.82 8.64 4.53
N PHE A 27 9.56 7.52 4.41
CA PHE A 27 9.59 6.73 3.18
C PHE A 27 8.23 6.07 2.90
N PHE A 28 7.60 5.45 3.89
CA PHE A 28 6.30 4.79 3.69
C PHE A 28 5.15 5.78 3.44
N LEU A 29 5.31 7.01 3.91
CA LEU A 29 4.38 8.12 3.66
C LEU A 29 4.69 8.87 2.35
N SER A 30 5.79 8.56 1.68
CA SER A 30 6.21 9.30 0.49
C SER A 30 5.41 8.90 -0.75
N ILE A 31 5.43 9.77 -1.77
CA ILE A 31 4.78 9.49 -3.05
C ILE A 31 5.37 8.24 -3.72
N GLU A 32 6.68 8.01 -3.55
CA GLU A 32 7.37 6.81 -4.02
C GLU A 32 6.65 5.55 -3.53
N PHE A 33 6.43 5.43 -2.23
CA PHE A 33 5.77 4.26 -1.67
C PHE A 33 4.29 4.24 -2.00
N GLN A 34 3.60 5.38 -1.84
CA GLN A 34 2.15 5.47 -2.01
C GLN A 34 1.72 5.14 -3.44
N GLU A 35 2.49 5.54 -4.45
CA GLU A 35 2.14 5.34 -5.86
C GLU A 35 2.76 4.08 -6.48
N THR A 36 3.63 3.37 -5.74
CA THR A 36 4.11 2.04 -6.12
C THR A 36 3.47 0.95 -5.24
N SER A 37 4.10 0.62 -4.12
CA SER A 37 3.67 -0.37 -3.13
C SER A 37 2.22 -0.15 -2.67
N GLY A 38 1.87 1.09 -2.33
CA GLY A 38 0.52 1.44 -1.90
C GLY A 38 -0.52 1.22 -3.02
N ASN A 39 -0.17 1.51 -4.26
CA ASN A 39 -1.04 1.28 -5.41
C ASN A 39 -1.27 -0.23 -5.65
N VAL A 40 -0.24 -1.08 -5.49
CA VAL A 40 -0.40 -2.55 -5.53
C VAL A 40 -1.43 -3.00 -4.50
N LEU A 41 -1.26 -2.61 -3.24
CA LEU A 41 -2.15 -3.04 -2.15
C LEU A 41 -3.59 -2.56 -2.38
N ARG A 42 -3.78 -1.30 -2.78
CA ARG A 42 -5.12 -0.76 -3.10
C ARG A 42 -5.75 -1.46 -4.31
N THR A 43 -4.97 -1.74 -5.35
CA THR A 43 -5.46 -2.50 -6.53
C THR A 43 -5.92 -3.89 -6.14
N GLN A 44 -5.11 -4.63 -5.37
CA GLN A 44 -5.45 -5.97 -4.90
C GLN A 44 -6.65 -5.97 -3.96
N ARG A 45 -6.79 -4.94 -3.11
CA ARG A 45 -7.97 -4.73 -2.27
C ARG A 45 -9.23 -4.56 -3.11
N VAL A 46 -9.22 -3.66 -4.08
CA VAL A 46 -10.41 -3.38 -4.91
C VAL A 46 -10.74 -4.60 -5.78
N ALA A 47 -9.74 -5.14 -6.47
CA ALA A 47 -9.92 -6.22 -7.43
C ALA A 47 -10.30 -7.56 -6.79
N PHE A 48 -9.80 -7.86 -5.59
CA PHE A 48 -9.90 -9.21 -5.03
C PHE A 48 -10.31 -9.23 -3.55
N GLY A 49 -10.61 -8.08 -2.94
CA GLY A 49 -10.94 -7.99 -1.52
C GLY A 49 -9.76 -8.26 -0.60
N ARG A 50 -8.52 -8.18 -1.11
CA ARG A 50 -7.30 -8.44 -0.33
C ARG A 50 -6.97 -7.26 0.56
N GLN A 51 -7.44 -7.30 1.80
CA GLN A 51 -7.26 -6.21 2.76
C GLN A 51 -5.96 -6.40 3.53
N SER A 52 -5.16 -5.34 3.69
CA SER A 52 -3.88 -5.47 4.39
C SER A 52 -4.06 -5.88 5.85
N ASN A 53 -5.21 -5.65 6.48
CA ASN A 53 -5.51 -6.02 7.87
C ASN A 53 -6.13 -7.40 8.05
N ASP A 54 -6.33 -8.18 6.99
CA ASP A 54 -6.90 -9.52 7.07
C ASP A 54 -5.85 -10.57 6.69
N GLN A 55 -5.47 -11.40 7.66
CA GLN A 55 -4.45 -12.44 7.47
C GLN A 55 -4.80 -13.47 6.38
N PHE A 56 -6.09 -13.68 6.09
CA PHE A 56 -6.53 -14.71 5.14
C PHE A 56 -6.54 -14.22 3.69
N THR A 57 -6.69 -12.91 3.49
CA THR A 57 -6.83 -12.32 2.15
C THR A 57 -5.66 -11.42 1.76
N ARG A 58 -4.89 -10.90 2.73
CA ARG A 58 -3.73 -10.03 2.51
C ARG A 58 -2.82 -10.53 1.39
N VAL A 59 -2.33 -9.59 0.59
CA VAL A 59 -1.32 -9.84 -0.45
C VAL A 59 -0.04 -10.39 0.19
N PRO A 60 0.42 -11.61 -0.14
CA PRO A 60 1.61 -12.18 0.48
C PRO A 60 2.89 -11.49 0.03
N TYR A 61 3.93 -11.54 0.86
CA TYR A 61 5.20 -10.83 0.70
C TYR A 61 5.83 -11.00 -0.70
N LEU A 62 5.93 -12.23 -1.20
CA LEU A 62 6.55 -12.50 -2.50
C LEU A 62 5.77 -11.90 -3.67
N GLN A 63 4.43 -11.93 -3.59
CA GLN A 63 3.59 -11.25 -4.58
C GLN A 63 3.76 -9.74 -4.47
N PHE A 64 3.67 -9.18 -3.27
CA PHE A 64 3.86 -7.75 -3.04
C PHE A 64 5.19 -7.25 -3.63
N MET A 65 6.30 -7.95 -3.38
CA MET A 65 7.62 -7.58 -3.91
C MET A 65 7.68 -7.64 -5.43
N ARG A 66 7.06 -8.65 -6.06
CA ARG A 66 7.03 -8.77 -7.52
C ARG A 66 6.22 -7.64 -8.15
N ASP A 67 5.01 -7.43 -7.67
CA ASP A 67 4.07 -6.47 -8.23
C ASP A 67 4.55 -5.03 -8.00
N THR A 68 5.17 -4.74 -6.84
CA THR A 68 5.78 -3.44 -6.55
C THR A 68 6.95 -3.14 -7.49
N ARG A 69 7.80 -4.13 -7.78
CA ARG A 69 8.89 -3.96 -8.76
C ARG A 69 8.37 -3.67 -10.15
N GLN A 70 7.24 -4.25 -10.55
CA GLN A 70 6.62 -3.97 -11.84
C GLN A 70 6.14 -2.52 -11.91
N ILE A 71 5.41 -2.03 -10.90
CA ILE A 71 4.94 -0.64 -10.91
C ILE A 71 6.12 0.36 -10.87
N GLY A 72 7.15 0.07 -10.07
CA GLY A 72 8.34 0.93 -9.95
C GLY A 72 9.38 0.77 -11.05
N GLN A 73 9.16 -0.07 -12.07
CA GLN A 73 10.19 -0.42 -13.05
C GLN A 73 10.64 0.81 -13.85
N GLY A 74 11.93 1.16 -13.73
CA GLY A 74 12.54 2.29 -14.44
C GLY A 74 12.15 3.67 -13.90
N VAL A 75 11.31 3.74 -12.86
CA VAL A 75 10.87 5.01 -12.27
C VAL A 75 11.94 5.53 -11.33
N ILE A 76 12.44 6.73 -11.61
CA ILE A 76 13.35 7.47 -10.72
C ILE A 76 12.66 8.80 -10.41
N ILE A 77 12.06 8.89 -9.21
CA ILE A 77 11.30 10.08 -8.81
C ILE A 77 12.19 11.34 -8.86
N GLY A 78 11.62 12.42 -9.37
CA GLY A 78 12.30 13.71 -9.58
C GLY A 78 13.06 13.83 -10.91
N GLN A 79 13.10 12.78 -11.73
CA GLN A 79 13.63 12.86 -13.10
C GLN A 79 12.54 13.23 -14.12
N PRO A 80 12.88 13.96 -15.19
CA PRO A 80 11.95 14.21 -16.29
C PRO A 80 11.35 12.91 -16.83
N GLY A 81 10.02 12.86 -16.98
CA GLY A 81 9.30 11.70 -17.50
C GLY A 81 8.98 10.60 -16.47
N ALA A 82 9.44 10.72 -15.22
CA ALA A 82 9.16 9.73 -14.18
C ALA A 82 7.67 9.53 -13.92
N ASP A 83 6.88 10.61 -13.87
CA ASP A 83 5.44 10.54 -13.62
C ASP A 83 4.69 9.83 -14.75
N ALA A 84 5.04 10.14 -16.01
CA ALA A 84 4.42 9.49 -17.17
C ALA A 84 4.76 7.99 -17.22
N LEU A 85 6.00 7.62 -16.89
CA LEU A 85 6.40 6.22 -16.81
C LEU A 85 5.67 5.49 -15.68
N LEU A 86 5.56 6.12 -14.51
CA LEU A 86 4.83 5.54 -13.37
C LEU A 86 3.34 5.34 -13.70
N GLU A 87 2.70 6.32 -14.33
CA GLU A 87 1.32 6.18 -14.79
C GLU A 87 1.15 5.06 -15.83
N ALA A 88 2.09 4.90 -16.76
CA ALA A 88 2.08 3.81 -17.72
C ALA A 88 2.20 2.45 -17.03
N ASN A 89 3.11 2.32 -16.05
CA ASN A 89 3.29 1.09 -15.29
C ASN A 89 2.04 0.74 -14.46
N LYS A 90 1.42 1.72 -13.79
CA LYS A 90 0.15 1.54 -13.07
C LYS A 90 -0.99 1.11 -14.01
N ALA A 91 -1.09 1.75 -15.18
CA ALA A 91 -2.09 1.39 -16.19
C ALA A 91 -1.93 -0.07 -16.65
N PHE A 92 -0.69 -0.49 -16.93
CA PHE A 92 -0.38 -1.85 -17.34
C PHE A 92 -0.70 -2.88 -16.25
N TYR A 93 -0.39 -2.58 -14.98
CA TYR A 93 -0.75 -3.45 -13.86
C TYR A 93 -2.27 -3.60 -13.69
N ALA A 94 -3.02 -2.49 -13.83
CA ALA A 94 -4.48 -2.50 -13.80
C ALA A 94 -5.08 -3.29 -14.96
N GLU A 95 -4.54 -3.15 -16.17
CA GLU A 95 -4.95 -3.93 -17.34
C GLU A 95 -4.77 -5.42 -17.11
N GLN A 96 -3.57 -5.85 -16.69
CA GLN A 96 -3.30 -7.26 -16.37
C GLN A 96 -4.26 -7.79 -15.32
N THR A 97 -4.56 -6.99 -14.28
CA THR A 97 -5.51 -7.33 -13.23
C THR A 97 -6.92 -7.58 -13.79
N VAL A 98 -7.44 -6.64 -14.59
CA VAL A 98 -8.80 -6.70 -15.17
C VAL A 98 -8.96 -7.87 -16.15
N LEU A 99 -7.88 -8.28 -16.81
CA LEU A 99 -7.86 -9.38 -17.78
C LEU A 99 -7.73 -10.76 -17.14
N THR A 100 -7.51 -10.86 -15.83
CA THR A 100 -7.46 -12.17 -15.15
C THR A 100 -8.82 -12.88 -15.13
N ALA A 101 -8.80 -14.22 -15.15
CA ALA A 101 -10.01 -15.03 -15.01
C ALA A 101 -10.70 -14.81 -13.65
N GLU A 102 -9.92 -14.63 -12.59
CA GLU A 102 -10.43 -14.31 -11.25
C GLU A 102 -11.21 -12.99 -11.24
N PHE A 103 -10.65 -11.94 -11.85
CA PHE A 103 -11.32 -10.63 -11.91
C PHE A 103 -12.59 -10.68 -12.76
N THR A 104 -12.53 -11.31 -13.93
CA THR A 104 -13.70 -11.42 -14.83
C THR A 104 -14.81 -12.29 -14.25
N SER A 105 -14.48 -13.31 -13.46
CA SER A 105 -15.46 -14.10 -12.70
C SER A 105 -16.10 -13.30 -11.57
N ARG A 106 -15.31 -12.48 -10.85
CA ARG A 106 -15.80 -11.65 -9.74
C ARG A 106 -16.64 -10.47 -10.21
N PHE A 107 -16.27 -9.88 -11.34
CA PHE A 107 -16.93 -8.71 -11.93
C PHE A 107 -17.38 -9.02 -13.36
N PRO A 108 -18.47 -9.78 -13.54
CA PRO A 108 -19.01 -10.02 -14.88
C PRO A 108 -19.43 -8.72 -15.56
N PRO A 109 -19.61 -8.71 -16.90
CA PRO A 109 -20.08 -7.54 -17.62
C PRO A 109 -21.36 -6.97 -17.00
N ALA A 110 -21.33 -5.69 -16.65
CA ALA A 110 -22.42 -5.00 -15.98
C ALA A 110 -22.45 -3.52 -16.40
N PRO A 111 -23.59 -2.83 -16.24
CA PRO A 111 -23.67 -1.38 -16.39
C PRO A 111 -22.67 -0.66 -15.46
N GLY A 112 -22.15 0.48 -15.89
CA GLY A 112 -21.06 1.18 -15.19
C GLY A 112 -21.33 1.45 -13.71
N ALA A 113 -22.54 1.87 -13.36
CA ALA A 113 -22.93 2.08 -11.96
C ALA A 113 -22.85 0.79 -11.12
N VAL A 114 -23.38 -0.32 -11.64
CA VAL A 114 -23.37 -1.63 -10.96
C VAL A 114 -21.95 -2.16 -10.81
N TYR A 115 -21.12 -2.01 -11.86
CA TYR A 115 -19.71 -2.39 -11.83
C TYR A 115 -18.93 -1.58 -10.78
N VAL A 116 -19.09 -0.26 -10.75
CA VAL A 116 -18.42 0.62 -9.78
C VAL A 116 -18.84 0.31 -8.35
N ASP A 117 -20.13 0.09 -8.11
CA ASP A 117 -20.63 -0.29 -6.78
C ASP A 117 -20.04 -1.63 -6.32
N ALA A 118 -19.91 -2.60 -7.23
CA ALA A 118 -19.27 -3.87 -6.94
C ALA A 118 -17.77 -3.72 -6.59
N LEU A 119 -17.04 -2.81 -7.25
CA LEU A 119 -15.63 -2.54 -6.94
C LEU A 119 -15.47 -1.97 -5.53
N PHE A 120 -16.29 -0.97 -5.15
CA PHE A 120 -16.27 -0.40 -3.80
C PHE A 120 -16.69 -1.41 -2.74
N ALA A 121 -17.72 -2.22 -3.02
CA ALA A 121 -18.14 -3.31 -2.15
C ALA A 121 -17.02 -4.36 -1.96
N SER A 122 -16.32 -4.73 -3.03
CA SER A 122 -15.16 -5.63 -2.97
C SER A 122 -14.03 -5.05 -2.11
N ALA A 123 -13.80 -3.74 -2.21
CA ALA A 123 -12.83 -3.04 -1.37
C ALA A 123 -13.28 -2.92 0.11
N GLY A 124 -14.54 -3.22 0.42
CA GLY A 124 -15.10 -3.08 1.76
C GLY A 124 -15.15 -1.62 2.23
N VAL A 125 -15.41 -0.67 1.32
CA VAL A 125 -15.52 0.76 1.65
C VAL A 125 -16.82 1.34 1.11
N THR A 126 -17.32 2.39 1.77
CA THR A 126 -18.44 3.20 1.25
C THR A 126 -17.86 4.47 0.60
N PRO A 127 -18.05 4.68 -0.71
CA PRO A 127 -17.54 5.87 -1.38
C PRO A 127 -18.36 7.11 -1.06
N THR A 128 -17.75 8.28 -1.23
CA THR A 128 -18.51 9.52 -1.38
C THR A 128 -19.27 9.54 -2.71
N ALA A 129 -20.31 10.38 -2.79
CA ALA A 129 -21.06 10.55 -4.05
C ALA A 129 -20.17 11.03 -5.21
N ALA A 130 -19.17 11.86 -4.91
CA ALA A 130 -18.22 12.37 -5.89
C ALA A 130 -17.29 11.26 -6.42
N GLU A 131 -16.72 10.43 -5.54
CA GLU A 131 -15.87 9.30 -5.94
C GLU A 131 -16.63 8.28 -6.78
N ARG A 132 -17.86 7.95 -6.38
CA ARG A 132 -18.72 7.06 -7.15
C ARG A 132 -19.00 7.62 -8.54
N THR A 133 -19.34 8.91 -8.63
CA THR A 133 -19.62 9.58 -9.91
C THR A 133 -18.38 9.62 -10.80
N ALA A 134 -17.20 9.92 -10.23
CA ALA A 134 -15.94 9.94 -10.97
C ALA A 134 -15.61 8.57 -11.58
N ALA A 135 -15.79 7.49 -10.82
CA ALA A 135 -15.55 6.14 -11.31
C ALA A 135 -16.56 5.71 -12.40
N ILE A 136 -17.83 6.13 -12.29
CA ILE A 136 -18.85 5.89 -13.34
C ILE A 136 -18.50 6.66 -14.62
N ASN A 137 -18.07 7.93 -14.48
CA ASN A 137 -17.65 8.73 -15.62
C ASN A 137 -16.39 8.13 -16.28
N ALA A 138 -15.45 7.62 -15.49
CA ALA A 138 -14.26 6.91 -15.97
C ALA A 138 -14.64 5.61 -16.70
N PHE A 139 -15.69 4.91 -16.25
CA PHE A 139 -16.21 3.74 -16.97
C PHE A 139 -16.67 4.09 -18.39
N GLY A 140 -17.29 5.27 -18.57
CA GLY A 140 -17.65 5.81 -19.88
C GLY A 140 -18.49 4.83 -20.71
N ALA A 141 -18.03 4.54 -21.93
CA ALA A 141 -18.70 3.62 -22.86
C ALA A 141 -18.60 2.12 -22.45
N GLY A 142 -17.87 1.80 -21.37
CA GLY A 142 -17.66 0.45 -20.89
C GLY A 142 -16.59 -0.31 -21.68
N GLY A 143 -16.81 -1.62 -21.86
CA GLY A 143 -15.79 -2.53 -22.40
C GLY A 143 -14.57 -2.66 -21.48
N THR A 144 -13.50 -3.26 -22.00
CA THR A 144 -12.26 -3.46 -21.23
C THR A 144 -11.63 -2.14 -20.80
N THR A 145 -11.57 -1.15 -21.69
CA THR A 145 -11.00 0.18 -21.39
C THR A 145 -11.76 0.88 -20.27
N GLY A 146 -13.10 0.89 -20.32
CA GLY A 146 -13.94 1.47 -19.27
C GLY A 146 -13.78 0.74 -17.93
N ARG A 147 -13.70 -0.60 -17.96
CA ARG A 147 -13.47 -1.41 -16.74
C ARG A 147 -12.13 -1.11 -16.08
N ILE A 148 -11.06 -0.95 -16.86
CA ILE A 148 -9.74 -0.56 -16.37
C ILE A 148 -9.77 0.86 -15.80
N ALA A 149 -10.36 1.81 -16.52
CA ALA A 149 -10.43 3.21 -16.08
C ALA A 149 -11.23 3.36 -14.78
N ALA A 150 -12.38 2.69 -14.66
CA ALA A 150 -13.15 2.68 -13.43
C ALA A 150 -12.42 1.99 -12.27
N LEU A 151 -11.74 0.85 -12.51
CA LEU A 151 -10.91 0.21 -11.48
C LEU A 151 -9.86 1.18 -10.92
N ARG A 152 -9.11 1.85 -11.81
CA ARG A 152 -8.08 2.83 -11.42
C ARG A 152 -8.70 3.99 -10.63
N SER A 153 -9.84 4.52 -11.08
CA SER A 153 -10.54 5.59 -10.35
C SER A 153 -10.98 5.16 -8.95
N VAL A 154 -11.42 3.92 -8.75
CA VAL A 154 -11.78 3.39 -7.41
C VAL A 154 -10.53 3.19 -6.55
N VAL A 155 -9.46 2.62 -7.11
CA VAL A 155 -8.17 2.40 -6.43
C VAL A 155 -7.56 3.70 -5.89
N ASP A 156 -7.69 4.80 -6.65
CA ASP A 156 -7.14 6.10 -6.27
C ASP A 156 -8.08 6.96 -5.42
N SER A 157 -9.31 6.49 -5.16
CA SER A 157 -10.28 7.20 -4.31
C SER A 157 -9.75 7.42 -2.89
N GLY A 158 -10.17 8.52 -2.28
CA GLY A 158 -9.86 8.84 -0.89
C GLY A 158 -10.37 7.76 0.06
N SER A 159 -11.57 7.24 -0.18
CA SER A 159 -12.16 6.15 0.61
C SER A 159 -11.28 4.90 0.65
N VAL A 160 -10.72 4.47 -0.49
CA VAL A 160 -9.81 3.31 -0.54
C VAL A 160 -8.45 3.66 0.07
N ARG A 161 -7.91 4.85 -0.20
CA ARG A 161 -6.64 5.32 0.40
C ARG A 161 -6.71 5.37 1.92
N THR A 162 -7.77 5.93 2.48
CA THR A 162 -7.99 5.99 3.94
C THR A 162 -8.11 4.59 4.53
N ALA A 163 -8.83 3.69 3.87
CA ALA A 163 -9.03 2.35 4.39
C ALA A 163 -7.74 1.49 4.39
N GLU A 164 -6.76 1.81 3.54
CA GLU A 164 -5.45 1.18 3.50
C GLU A 164 -4.37 1.94 4.27
N ALA A 165 -4.58 3.19 4.69
CA ALA A 165 -3.53 4.05 5.25
C ALA A 165 -2.76 3.36 6.41
N ASN A 166 -3.43 3.03 7.51
CA ASN A 166 -2.79 2.37 8.64
C ASN A 166 -2.50 0.88 8.38
N PRO A 167 -3.41 0.08 7.79
CA PRO A 167 -3.12 -1.32 7.48
C PRO A 167 -1.89 -1.54 6.60
N SER A 168 -1.81 -0.85 5.46
CA SER A 168 -0.67 -0.98 4.55
C SER A 168 0.62 -0.48 5.18
N PHE A 169 0.56 0.53 6.05
CA PHE A 169 1.74 1.04 6.74
C PHE A 169 2.30 0.03 7.74
N VAL A 170 1.48 -0.60 8.57
CA VAL A 170 1.92 -1.70 9.44
C VAL A 170 2.49 -2.84 8.60
N LEU A 171 1.83 -3.18 7.48
CA LEU A 171 2.30 -4.25 6.60
C LEU A 171 3.66 -3.93 5.97
N ALA A 172 3.91 -2.66 5.65
CA ALA A 172 5.16 -2.19 5.09
C ALA A 172 6.35 -2.37 6.06
N GLU A 173 6.11 -2.33 7.38
CA GLU A 173 7.13 -2.64 8.39
C GLU A 173 7.58 -4.11 8.27
N TYR A 174 6.64 -5.05 8.18
CA TYR A 174 6.94 -6.47 8.00
C TYR A 174 7.64 -6.74 6.66
N TYR A 175 7.18 -6.13 5.57
CA TYR A 175 7.72 -6.40 4.23
C TYR A 175 9.03 -5.67 3.95
N GLY A 176 9.16 -4.44 4.43
CA GLY A 176 10.36 -3.62 4.29
C GLY A 176 11.49 -4.08 5.21
N TYR A 177 11.18 -4.27 6.51
CA TYR A 177 12.21 -4.60 7.51
C TYR A 177 12.42 -6.09 7.70
N LEU A 178 11.34 -6.84 7.88
CA LEU A 178 11.44 -8.24 8.27
C LEU A 178 11.48 -9.19 7.06
N ARG A 179 11.06 -8.71 5.89
CA ARG A 179 11.09 -9.42 4.60
C ARG A 179 10.30 -10.74 4.64
N ARG A 180 9.16 -10.75 5.34
CA ARG A 180 8.31 -11.93 5.58
C ARG A 180 6.83 -11.56 5.76
N ASN A 181 5.93 -12.54 5.66
CA ASN A 181 4.55 -12.36 6.11
C ASN A 181 4.49 -12.21 7.63
N PRO A 182 3.52 -11.45 8.16
CA PRO A 182 3.32 -11.39 9.61
C PRO A 182 3.08 -12.76 10.25
N THR A 183 2.44 -13.67 9.52
CA THR A 183 2.14 -15.05 9.95
C THR A 183 3.27 -16.05 9.72
N ASP A 184 4.36 -15.65 9.04
CA ASP A 184 5.50 -16.56 8.86
C ASP A 184 6.20 -16.80 10.22
N ALA A 185 7.07 -17.81 10.28
CA ALA A 185 7.96 -18.00 11.43
C ALA A 185 8.73 -16.69 11.73
N PRO A 186 8.94 -16.35 13.02
CA PRO A 186 8.70 -17.17 14.20
C PRO A 186 7.28 -17.08 14.80
N ASP A 187 6.40 -16.24 14.25
CA ASP A 187 5.14 -15.89 14.91
C ASP A 187 4.04 -16.95 14.70
N PHE A 188 3.94 -17.50 13.49
CA PHE A 188 2.90 -18.48 13.10
C PHE A 188 1.45 -18.01 13.31
N ASN A 189 1.22 -16.71 13.52
CA ASN A 189 -0.09 -16.08 13.69
C ASN A 189 -0.02 -14.57 13.37
N ASP A 190 -1.16 -13.90 13.30
CA ASP A 190 -1.26 -12.46 12.96
C ASP A 190 -1.32 -11.53 14.19
N ALA A 191 -1.10 -12.02 15.41
CA ALA A 191 -1.32 -11.26 16.64
C ALA A 191 -0.42 -10.02 16.73
N GLY A 192 0.84 -10.13 16.30
CA GLY A 192 1.77 -9.00 16.27
C GLY A 192 1.29 -7.89 15.33
N TYR A 193 0.82 -8.25 14.14
CA TYR A 193 0.29 -7.29 13.18
C TYR A 193 -0.94 -6.58 13.75
N GLN A 194 -1.90 -7.35 14.30
CA GLN A 194 -3.12 -6.78 14.87
C GLN A 194 -2.83 -5.88 16.08
N PHE A 195 -1.88 -6.27 16.93
CA PHE A 195 -1.42 -5.42 18.04
C PHE A 195 -0.93 -4.07 17.54
N TRP A 196 -0.04 -4.04 16.54
CA TRP A 196 0.49 -2.78 16.00
C TRP A 196 -0.58 -1.95 15.30
N LEU A 197 -1.48 -2.59 14.55
CA LEU A 197 -2.59 -1.89 13.91
C LEU A 197 -3.53 -1.26 14.95
N THR A 198 -3.90 -2.00 15.99
CA THR A 198 -4.72 -1.47 17.10
C THR A 198 -4.03 -0.31 17.79
N LYS A 199 -2.74 -0.45 18.11
CA LYS A 199 -1.96 0.60 18.76
C LYS A 199 -1.84 1.85 17.89
N LEU A 200 -1.52 1.69 16.60
CA LEU A 200 -1.44 2.81 15.66
C LEU A 200 -2.78 3.55 15.55
N ASN A 201 -3.88 2.80 15.47
CA ASN A 201 -5.23 3.37 15.43
C ASN A 201 -5.58 4.12 16.72
N SER A 202 -5.19 3.62 17.91
CA SER A 202 -5.46 4.33 19.18
C SER A 202 -4.73 5.67 19.30
N PHE A 203 -3.67 5.87 18.52
CA PHE A 203 -2.95 7.15 18.41
C PHE A 203 -3.29 7.92 17.12
N GLY A 204 -4.42 7.61 16.47
CA GLY A 204 -4.88 8.34 15.28
C GLY A 204 -3.96 8.24 14.07
N GLY A 205 -3.16 7.18 13.96
CA GLY A 205 -2.16 7.02 12.90
C GLY A 205 -0.79 7.63 13.22
N ASP A 206 -0.58 8.17 14.43
CA ASP A 206 0.72 8.72 14.82
C ASP A 206 1.73 7.61 15.15
N PHE A 207 2.69 7.40 14.24
CA PHE A 207 3.77 6.42 14.38
C PHE A 207 4.75 6.72 15.50
N ARG A 208 4.88 7.99 15.91
CA ARG A 208 5.75 8.39 17.02
C ARG A 208 5.09 8.02 18.34
N SER A 209 3.85 8.45 18.52
CA SER A 209 3.08 8.16 19.74
C SER A 209 2.80 6.67 19.91
N SER A 210 2.66 5.92 18.82
CA SER A 210 2.51 4.46 18.86
C SER A 210 3.82 3.69 19.04
N ASP A 211 4.99 4.34 19.02
CA ASP A 211 6.33 3.72 19.03
C ASP A 211 6.52 2.61 17.95
N MET A 212 5.65 2.55 16.94
CA MET A 212 5.58 1.39 16.04
C MET A 212 6.88 1.21 15.27
N VAL A 213 7.25 2.22 14.48
CA VAL A 213 8.45 2.21 13.64
C VAL A 213 9.71 1.99 14.48
N LYS A 214 9.81 2.66 15.64
CA LYS A 214 10.91 2.46 16.59
C LYS A 214 11.03 1.00 17.04
N SER A 215 9.91 0.33 17.28
CA SER A 215 9.88 -1.05 17.74
C SER A 215 10.33 -2.04 16.67
N PHE A 216 10.01 -1.80 15.40
CA PHE A 216 10.50 -2.62 14.29
C PHE A 216 12.00 -2.44 14.06
N ILE A 217 12.50 -1.20 13.99
CA ILE A 217 13.92 -0.92 13.73
C ILE A 217 14.82 -1.36 14.89
N SER A 218 14.29 -1.35 16.13
CA SER A 218 15.03 -1.86 17.30
C SER A 218 14.82 -3.35 17.57
N SER A 219 13.98 -4.03 16.79
CA SER A 219 13.71 -5.47 16.97
C SER A 219 14.97 -6.32 16.80
N GLY A 220 14.99 -7.50 17.44
CA GLY A 220 16.08 -8.46 17.27
C GLY A 220 16.22 -8.91 15.81
N GLU A 221 15.11 -9.16 15.12
CA GLU A 221 15.11 -9.54 13.70
C GLU A 221 15.73 -8.46 12.81
N TYR A 222 15.38 -7.18 13.01
CA TYR A 222 16.01 -6.08 12.29
C TYR A 222 17.52 -6.05 12.55
N ARG A 223 17.94 -6.15 13.81
CA ARG A 223 19.36 -6.09 14.18
C ARG A 223 20.18 -7.24 13.63
N VAL A 224 19.61 -8.44 13.54
CA VAL A 224 20.26 -9.60 12.89
C VAL A 224 20.48 -9.35 11.41
N ARG A 225 19.57 -8.61 10.74
CA ARG A 225 19.63 -8.36 9.30
C ARG A 225 20.50 -7.15 8.93
N PHE A 226 20.35 -6.05 9.68
CA PHE A 226 20.89 -4.74 9.31
C PHE A 226 21.86 -4.17 10.36
N GLY A 227 22.08 -4.86 11.47
CA GLY A 227 22.91 -4.40 12.58
C GLY A 227 22.17 -3.49 13.57
N THR A 228 22.87 -3.10 14.64
CA THR A 228 22.33 -2.18 15.64
C THR A 228 22.10 -0.80 15.02
N PRO A 229 20.89 -0.23 15.14
CA PRO A 229 20.70 1.14 14.74
C PRO A 229 21.53 2.10 15.62
#